data_AF-A0A7F5RHG2-F1
#
_entry.id   AF-A0A7F5RHG2-F1
#
_cell.length_a   1.000
_cell.length_b   1.000
_cell.length_c   1.000
_cell.angle_alpha   90.00
_cell.angle_beta   90.00
_cell.angle_gamma   90.00
#
_symmetry.space_group_name_H-M   'P 1'
#
loop_
_entity.id
_entity.type
_entity.pdbx_description
1 polymer ?
#
loop_
_entity_poly.entity_id
_entity_poly.type
_entity_poly.pdbx_seq_one_letter_code
_entity_poly.pdbx_strand_id
1 'polypeptide(L)'
;MEFALKYSDWSKLREVSNSPQALCPSRNGSLELIKQIIQQVMALHPKAKYLHIGCDEVYHMGECEICRLELRENLFLRHVRNVAAIIHEKFPSLRLIIWDDMLRHISQQSMQEISCMLC
;
A
#
# COMPACT_ATOMS: atom_id res chain seq x y z
N MET A 1 9.61 3.20 2.43
CA MET A 1 8.91 4.33 3.12
C MET A 1 9.80 5.12 4.09
N GLU A 2 11.09 4.80 4.20
CA GLU A 2 12.00 5.31 5.24
C GLU A 2 12.09 6.83 5.32
N PHE A 3 12.07 7.51 4.17
CA PHE A 3 12.17 8.96 4.12
C PHE A 3 11.06 9.67 4.89
N ALA A 4 9.81 9.21 4.77
CA ALA A 4 8.68 9.80 5.49
C ALA A 4 8.63 9.29 6.93
N LEU A 5 8.79 7.97 7.11
CA LEU A 5 8.57 7.34 8.41
C LEU A 5 9.69 7.57 9.42
N LYS A 6 10.86 8.10 9.04
CA LYS A 6 11.92 8.48 10.00
C LYS A 6 11.53 9.64 10.91
N TYR A 7 10.62 10.52 10.47
CA TYR A 7 10.20 11.69 11.25
C TYR A 7 9.20 11.32 12.36
N SER A 8 9.24 12.05 13.47
CA SER A 8 8.40 11.82 14.66
C SER A 8 6.91 11.79 14.35
N ASP A 9 6.45 12.72 13.52
CA ASP A 9 5.03 12.93 13.21
C ASP A 9 4.39 11.71 12.53
N TRP A 10 5.20 10.97 11.78
CA TRP A 10 4.79 9.79 11.01
C TRP A 10 5.24 8.47 11.64
N SER A 11 6.06 8.52 12.70
CA SER A 11 6.60 7.32 13.36
C SER A 11 5.52 6.37 13.89
N LYS A 12 4.38 6.92 14.33
CA LYS A 12 3.19 6.17 14.78
C LYS A 12 2.54 5.31 13.70
N LEU A 13 2.86 5.56 12.42
CA LEU A 13 2.33 4.82 11.29
C LEU A 13 3.17 3.60 10.93
N ARG A 14 4.33 3.39 11.55
CA ARG A 14 5.21 2.26 11.26
C ARG A 14 4.54 0.93 11.62
N GLU A 15 4.84 -0.12 10.84
CA GLU A 15 4.48 -1.49 11.19
C GLU A 15 5.29 -1.97 12.40
N VAL A 16 6.60 -1.76 12.37
CA VAL A 16 7.49 -2.03 13.50
C VAL A 16 7.96 -0.70 14.05
N SER A 17 7.72 -0.43 15.34
CA SER A 17 8.02 0.87 15.97
C SER A 17 9.46 1.34 15.74
N ASN A 18 10.41 0.41 15.80
CA ASN A 18 11.84 0.66 15.64
C ASN A 18 12.34 0.60 14.19
N SER A 19 11.47 0.37 13.19
CA SER A 19 11.85 0.30 11.78
C SER A 19 10.99 1.23 10.91
N PRO A 20 11.60 2.18 10.17
CA PRO A 20 10.87 3.08 9.27
C PRO A 20 10.63 2.47 7.88
N GLN A 21 10.93 1.19 7.66
CA GLN A 21 10.88 0.57 6.33
C GLN A 21 9.46 0.51 5.76
N ALA A 22 8.49 0.11 6.59
CA ALA A 22 7.10 -0.13 6.20
C ALA A 22 6.11 0.55 7.15
N LEU A 23 4.99 1.01 6.59
CA LEU A 23 3.83 1.47 7.35
C LEU A 23 2.94 0.29 7.75
N CYS A 24 2.16 0.49 8.80
CA CYS A 24 1.10 -0.41 9.21
C CYS A 24 -0.13 -0.19 8.33
N PRO A 25 -0.57 -1.17 7.53
CA PRO A 25 -1.72 -1.01 6.63
C PRO A 25 -3.07 -0.94 7.35
N SER A 26 -3.10 -1.22 8.66
CA SER A 26 -4.32 -1.20 9.49
C SER A 26 -4.52 0.11 10.26
N ARG A 27 -3.64 1.11 10.11
CA ARG A 27 -3.81 2.44 10.70
C ARG A 27 -4.39 3.40 9.65
N ASN A 28 -5.50 4.08 9.96
CA ASN A 28 -6.14 5.03 9.03
C ASN A 28 -5.15 6.10 8.51
N GLY A 29 -4.29 6.62 9.40
CA GLY A 29 -3.29 7.61 9.01
C GLY A 29 -2.30 7.14 7.93
N SER A 30 -2.11 5.83 7.76
CA SER A 30 -1.28 5.26 6.69
C SER A 30 -1.89 5.48 5.32
N LEU A 31 -3.19 5.22 5.16
CA LEU A 31 -3.90 5.48 3.89
C LEU A 31 -3.96 6.97 3.58
N GLU A 32 -4.09 7.82 4.61
CA GLU A 32 -4.16 9.27 4.44
C GLU A 32 -2.81 9.83 3.97
N LEU A 33 -1.71 9.32 4.51
CA LEU A 33 -0.37 9.65 4.04
C LEU A 33 -0.17 9.21 2.58
N ILE A 34 -0.57 7.98 2.24
CA ILE A 34 -0.48 7.47 0.86
C ILE A 34 -1.31 8.34 -0.09
N LYS A 35 -2.54 8.69 0.29
CA LYS A 35 -3.43 9.56 -0.50
C LYS A 35 -2.77 10.91 -0.79
N GLN A 36 -2.11 11.52 0.20
CA GLN A 36 -1.39 12.78 0.01
C GLN A 36 -0.18 12.65 -0.93
N ILE A 37 0.60 11.58 -0.78
CA ILE A 37 1.76 11.31 -1.66
C ILE A 37 1.29 11.16 -3.11
N ILE A 38 0.27 10.33 -3.34
CA ILE A 38 -0.31 10.09 -4.67
C ILE A 38 -0.83 11.39 -5.28
N GLN A 39 -1.55 12.21 -4.51
CA GLN A 39 -2.07 13.48 -5.00
C GLN A 39 -0.96 14.43 -5.46
N GLN A 40 0.15 14.50 -4.72
CA GLN A 40 1.31 15.32 -5.10
C GLN A 40 1.98 14.79 -6.36
N VAL A 41 2.20 13.47 -6.44
CA VAL A 41 2.81 12.83 -7.62
C VAL A 41 1.95 13.08 -8.86
N MET A 42 0.63 12.87 -8.76
CA MET A 42 -0.29 13.04 -9.89
C MET A 42 -0.48 14.51 -10.30
N ALA A 43 -0.38 15.46 -9.36
CA ALA A 43 -0.38 16.88 -9.69
C ALA A 43 0.82 17.28 -10.57
N LEU A 44 1.97 16.65 -10.36
CA LEU A 44 3.17 16.85 -11.19
C LEU A 44 3.13 16.08 -12.51
N HIS A 45 2.34 15.00 -12.58
CA HIS A 45 2.25 14.11 -13.75
C HIS A 45 0.81 13.95 -14.26
N PRO A 46 0.11 15.03 -14.65
CA PRO A 46 -1.32 15.00 -14.96
C PRO A 46 -1.69 14.17 -16.19
N LYS A 47 -0.71 13.80 -17.04
CA LYS A 47 -0.89 13.01 -18.25
C LYS A 47 -0.46 11.55 -18.08
N ALA A 48 -0.03 11.13 -16.88
CA ALA A 48 0.39 9.77 -16.63
C ALA A 48 -0.78 8.79 -16.85
N LYS A 49 -0.49 7.68 -17.53
CA LYS A 49 -1.45 6.59 -17.75
C LYS A 49 -1.19 5.40 -16.83
N TYR A 50 0.00 5.34 -16.24
CA TYR A 50 0.45 4.27 -15.36
C TYR A 50 1.00 4.88 -14.08
N LEU A 51 0.75 4.21 -12.96
CA LEU A 51 1.34 4.55 -11.67
C LEU A 51 1.83 3.27 -10.99
N HIS A 52 3.13 3.24 -10.71
CA HIS A 52 3.73 2.18 -9.93
C HIS A 52 3.64 2.54 -8.44
N ILE A 53 2.99 1.70 -7.64
CA ILE A 53 2.75 1.96 -6.21
C ILE A 53 3.68 1.14 -5.28
N GLY A 54 4.57 0.32 -5.84
CA GLY A 54 5.58 -0.43 -5.09
C GLY A 54 5.01 -1.75 -4.57
N CYS A 55 4.89 -1.85 -3.25
CA CYS A 55 4.42 -3.06 -2.52
C CYS A 55 5.42 -4.23 -2.50
N ASP A 56 6.72 -3.94 -2.57
CA ASP A 56 7.83 -4.89 -2.47
C ASP A 56 8.38 -5.05 -1.05
N GLU A 57 8.97 -6.22 -0.77
CA GLU A 57 9.89 -6.49 0.35
C GLU A 57 9.37 -6.13 1.76
N VAL A 58 8.05 -6.20 1.99
CA VAL A 58 7.43 -5.90 3.30
C VAL A 58 7.47 -7.08 4.27
N TYR A 59 8.68 -7.60 4.53
CA TYR A 59 8.90 -8.85 5.29
C TYR A 59 8.37 -8.84 6.74
N HIS A 60 8.32 -7.66 7.36
CA HIS A 60 7.86 -7.46 8.74
C HIS A 60 6.36 -7.14 8.86
N MET A 61 5.60 -7.22 7.77
CA MET A 61 4.15 -7.03 7.79
C MET A 61 3.46 -8.09 8.68
N GLY A 62 2.53 -7.66 9.53
CA GLY A 62 1.82 -8.55 10.46
C GLY A 62 2.47 -8.65 11.83
N GLU A 63 3.47 -7.82 12.15
CA GLU A 63 4.17 -7.87 13.44
C GLU A 63 3.55 -6.95 14.48
N CYS A 64 2.89 -5.86 14.07
CA CYS A 64 2.30 -4.92 15.03
C CYS A 64 1.08 -5.51 15.76
N GLU A 65 0.68 -4.89 16.87
CA GLU A 65 -0.43 -5.33 17.71
C GLU A 65 -1.78 -5.41 16.97
N ILE A 66 -1.97 -4.61 15.92
CA ILE A 66 -3.20 -4.57 15.11
C ILE A 66 -3.12 -5.60 13.99
N CYS A 67 -2.03 -5.59 13.22
CA CYS A 67 -1.87 -6.43 12.04
C CYS A 67 -1.70 -7.91 12.37
N ARG A 68 -1.14 -8.26 13.53
CA ARG A 68 -1.00 -9.68 13.94
C ARG A 68 -2.33 -10.43 14.11
N LEU A 69 -3.46 -9.72 14.15
CA LEU A 69 -4.80 -10.30 14.28
C LEU A 69 -5.37 -10.80 12.94
N GLU A 70 -4.68 -10.55 11.83
CA GLU A 70 -5.12 -10.90 10.48
C GLU A 70 -4.00 -11.67 9.74
N LEU A 71 -4.37 -12.53 8.80
CA LEU A 71 -3.40 -13.22 7.95
C LEU A 71 -2.63 -12.20 7.10
N ARG A 72 -1.32 -12.41 6.93
CA ARG A 72 -0.43 -11.51 6.17
C ARG A 72 -0.92 -11.30 4.73
N GLU A 73 -1.42 -12.34 4.09
CA GLU A 73 -1.97 -12.27 2.73
C GLU A 73 -3.20 -11.34 2.68
N ASN A 74 -4.11 -11.46 3.65
CA ASN A 74 -5.29 -10.62 3.72
C ASN A 74 -4.92 -9.15 3.99
N LEU A 75 -3.94 -8.90 4.87
CA LEU A 75 -3.38 -7.56 5.09
C LEU A 75 -2.88 -6.93 3.77
N PHE A 76 -2.09 -7.70 3.01
CA PHE A 76 -1.51 -7.25 1.75
C PHE A 76 -2.58 -6.93 0.71
N LEU A 77 -3.46 -7.90 0.42
CA LEU A 77 -4.50 -7.75 -0.59
C LEU A 77 -5.48 -6.64 -0.23
N ARG A 78 -5.85 -6.52 1.04
CA ARG A 78 -6.68 -5.42 1.55
C ARG A 78 -5.98 -4.08 1.38
N HIS A 79 -4.68 -4.00 1.66
CA HIS A 79 -3.91 -2.77 1.47
C HIS A 79 -3.90 -2.34 -0.01
N VAL A 80 -3.53 -3.25 -0.91
CA VAL A 80 -3.49 -3.00 -2.36
C VAL A 80 -4.86 -2.54 -2.86
N ARG A 81 -5.93 -3.22 -2.45
CA ARG A 81 -7.31 -2.83 -2.77
C ARG A 81 -7.65 -1.42 -2.30
N ASN A 82 -7.34 -1.09 -1.05
CA ASN A 82 -7.68 0.21 -0.49
C ASN A 82 -6.94 1.34 -1.21
N VAL A 83 -5.66 1.14 -1.52
CA VAL A 83 -4.86 2.10 -2.29
C VAL A 83 -5.41 2.24 -3.71
N ALA A 84 -5.73 1.14 -4.38
CA ALA A 84 -6.32 1.17 -5.72
C ALA A 84 -7.65 1.94 -5.75
N ALA A 85 -8.54 1.66 -4.79
CA ALA A 85 -9.82 2.35 -4.67
C ALA A 85 -9.64 3.87 -4.47
N ILE A 86 -8.71 4.29 -3.61
CA ILE A 86 -8.39 5.71 -3.40
C ILE A 86 -7.86 6.38 -4.68
N ILE A 87 -7.05 5.67 -5.46
CA ILE A 87 -6.51 6.19 -6.71
C ILE A 87 -7.63 6.34 -7.75
N HIS A 88 -8.43 5.29 -7.93
CA HIS A 88 -9.50 5.26 -8.93
C HIS A 88 -10.67 6.18 -8.61
N GLU A 89 -10.88 6.55 -7.33
CA GLU A 89 -11.83 7.60 -6.94
C GLU A 89 -11.56 8.92 -7.70
N LYS A 90 -10.28 9.25 -7.92
CA LYS A 90 -9.86 10.51 -8.57
C LYS A 90 -9.29 10.32 -9.98
N PHE A 91 -8.72 9.16 -10.27
CA PHE A 91 -8.02 8.85 -11.51
C PHE A 91 -8.50 7.49 -12.06
N PRO A 92 -9.77 7.38 -12.48
CA PRO A 92 -10.39 6.10 -12.83
C PRO A 92 -9.78 5.38 -14.04
N SER A 93 -9.03 6.09 -14.88
CA SER A 93 -8.35 5.51 -16.05
C SER A 93 -6.88 5.16 -15.81
N LEU A 94 -6.38 5.35 -14.59
CA LEU A 94 -4.98 5.11 -14.27
C LEU A 94 -4.73 3.62 -14.04
N ARG A 95 -3.78 3.06 -14.80
CA ARG A 95 -3.36 1.67 -14.64
C ARG A 95 -2.33 1.54 -13.54
N LEU A 96 -2.54 0.60 -12.64
CA LEU A 96 -1.69 0.42 -11.46
C LEU A 96 -0.69 -0.70 -11.67
N ILE A 97 0.53 -0.51 -11.16
CA ILE A 97 1.60 -1.49 -11.21
C ILE A 97 2.12 -1.70 -9.79
N ILE A 98 2.31 -2.95 -9.39
CA ILE A 98 2.96 -3.37 -8.15
C ILE A 98 4.07 -4.36 -8.48
N TRP A 99 5.04 -4.47 -7.58
CA TRP A 99 6.01 -5.56 -7.63
C TRP A 99 5.33 -6.90 -7.34
N ASP A 100 5.84 -7.96 -7.94
CA ASP A 100 5.19 -9.27 -7.93
C ASP A 100 5.64 -10.16 -6.77
N ASP A 101 6.75 -9.84 -6.10
CA ASP A 101 7.41 -10.65 -5.07
C ASP A 101 6.45 -11.04 -3.93
N MET A 102 5.67 -10.09 -3.43
CA MET A 102 4.68 -10.33 -2.38
C MET A 102 3.48 -11.17 -2.83
N LEU A 103 3.25 -11.30 -4.15
CA LEU A 103 2.16 -12.08 -4.73
C LEU A 103 2.52 -13.55 -5.00
N ARG A 104 3.81 -13.88 -5.11
CA ARG A 104 4.27 -15.22 -5.55
C ARG A 104 3.80 -16.37 -4.68
N HIS A 105 3.42 -16.09 -3.44
CA HIS A 105 2.97 -17.07 -2.45
C HIS A 105 1.46 -17.06 -2.23
N ILE A 106 0.73 -16.14 -2.87
CA ILE A 106 -0.72 -15.98 -2.72
C ILE A 106 -1.44 -16.94 -3.67
N SER A 107 -2.52 -17.57 -3.17
CA SER A 107 -3.34 -18.48 -3.98
C SER A 107 -3.98 -17.77 -5.17
N GLN A 108 -4.17 -18.48 -6.29
CA GLN A 108 -4.86 -17.92 -7.47
C GLN A 108 -6.28 -17.43 -7.14
N GLN A 109 -6.98 -18.10 -6.22
CA GLN A 109 -8.30 -17.70 -5.77
C GLN A 109 -8.27 -16.33 -5.10
N SER A 110 -7.35 -16.11 -4.16
CA SER A 110 -7.16 -14.82 -3.49
C SER A 110 -6.71 -13.73 -4.47
N MET A 111 -5.92 -14.08 -5.49
CA MET A 111 -5.51 -13.14 -6.54
C MET A 111 -6.67 -12.64 -7.41
N GLN A 112 -7.70 -13.47 -7.65
CA GLN A 112 -8.87 -13.05 -8.43
C GLN A 112 -9.64 -11.93 -7.75
N GLU A 113 -9.59 -11.83 -6.42
CA GLU A 113 -10.26 -10.78 -5.65
C GLU A 113 -9.69 -9.38 -5.94
N ILE A 114 -8.41 -9.29 -6.36
CA ILE A 114 -7.74 -8.01 -6.66
C ILE A 114 -7.60 -7.70 -8.15
N SER A 115 -7.79 -8.70 -9.02
CA SER A 115 -7.65 -8.62 -10.48
C SER A 115 -8.42 -7.45 -11.11
N CYS A 116 -9.68 -7.25 -10.72
CA CYS A 116 -10.55 -6.21 -11.30
C CYS A 116 -10.15 -4.77 -10.92
N MET A 117 -9.27 -4.59 -9.93
CA MET A 117 -8.90 -3.27 -9.39
C MET A 117 -7.54 -2.76 -9.88
N LEU A 118 -6.72 -3.61 -10.49
CA LEU A 118 -5.43 -3.22 -11.07
C LEU A 118 -5.52 -2.95 -12.58
N CYS A 119 -6.66 -3.25 -13.20
CA CYS A 119 -6.91 -3.14 -14.64
C CYS A 119 -7.62 -1.84 -15.03
#